data_AF-A0A6G8B202-F1
#
_entry.id   AF-A0A6G8B202-F1
#
_cell.length_a   1.000
_cell.length_b   1.000
_cell.length_c   1.000
_cell.angle_alpha   90.00
_cell.angle_beta   90.00
_cell.angle_gamma   90.00
#
_symmetry.space_group_name_H-M   'P 1'
#
loop_
_entity.id
_entity.type
_entity.pdbx_description
1 polymer ?
#
loop_
_entity_poly.entity_id
_entity_poly.type
_entity_poly.pdbx_seq_one_letter_code
_entity_poly.pdbx_strand_id
1 'polypeptide(L)'
;MEENSKVTPTEVKGWNWGAFMFNWMWGIGNKSYLPLLVFIPLFNIVWIFIVGAKGNEWAWENGDYKDVATFKAVQATWNRAGLVAFVVAIIGSLLYFMFIGIIMSLVVNSLSTSGY
;
A
#
# COMPACT_ATOMS: atom_id res chain seq x y z
N MET A 1 24.83 14.60 -4.60
CA MET A 1 23.49 14.12 -5.01
C MET A 1 23.18 14.87 -6.28
N GLU A 2 23.28 14.20 -7.43
CA GLU A 2 22.97 14.85 -8.71
C GLU A 2 21.44 15.03 -8.75
N GLU A 3 20.99 16.26 -8.52
CA GLU A 3 19.61 16.67 -8.72
C GLU A 3 19.36 16.75 -10.22
N ASN A 4 19.23 15.57 -10.85
CA ASN A 4 18.80 15.47 -12.23
C ASN A 4 17.31 15.82 -12.23
N SER A 5 17.00 17.10 -12.40
CA SER A 5 15.64 17.63 -12.51
C SER A 5 15.01 17.17 -13.83
N LYS A 6 14.82 15.85 -13.96
CA LYS A 6 13.90 15.28 -14.93
C LYS A 6 12.56 15.93 -14.64
N VAL A 7 12.08 16.76 -15.55
CA VAL A 7 10.72 17.31 -15.46
C VAL A 7 9.77 16.14 -15.33
N THR A 8 9.09 16.03 -14.18
CA THR A 8 8.15 14.96 -13.89
C THR A 8 6.87 15.17 -14.73
N PRO A 9 6.63 14.34 -15.76
CA PRO A 9 5.47 14.53 -16.64
C PRO A 9 4.18 14.40 -15.85
N THR A 10 3.14 15.14 -16.20
CA THR A 10 1.86 15.06 -15.48
C THR A 10 1.24 13.66 -15.60
N GLU A 11 1.56 12.94 -16.67
CA GLU A 11 1.06 11.60 -16.95
C GLU A 11 1.61 10.53 -16.02
N VAL A 12 2.75 10.74 -15.35
CA VAL A 12 3.29 9.78 -14.38
C VAL A 12 2.67 9.94 -13.00
N LYS A 13 2.05 11.10 -12.73
CA LYS A 13 1.41 11.39 -11.45
C LYS A 13 0.12 10.58 -11.29
N GLY A 14 -0.18 10.21 -10.05
CA GLY A 14 -1.41 9.51 -9.71
C GLY A 14 -1.19 8.41 -8.69
N TRP A 15 -2.30 7.89 -8.19
CA TRP A 15 -2.31 6.87 -7.14
C TRP A 15 -1.67 5.56 -7.59
N ASN A 16 -0.83 5.00 -6.71
CA ASN A 16 -0.23 3.68 -6.86
C ASN A 16 -0.60 2.78 -5.68
N TRP A 17 -1.52 1.84 -5.92
CA TRP A 17 -1.91 0.79 -5.00
C TRP A 17 -0.76 -0.13 -4.58
N GLY A 18 0.21 -0.35 -5.46
CA GLY A 18 1.43 -1.10 -5.12
C GLY A 18 2.29 -0.35 -4.11
N ALA A 19 2.48 0.95 -4.30
CA ALA A 19 3.18 1.80 -3.34
C ALA A 19 2.42 1.89 -2.00
N PHE A 20 1.09 1.96 -2.05
CA PHE A 20 0.23 1.99 -0.86
C PHE A 20 0.24 0.67 -0.08
N MET A 21 0.16 -0.49 -0.74
CA MET A 21 0.06 -1.80 -0.08
C MET A 21 1.41 -2.44 0.23
N PHE A 22 2.41 -2.20 -0.60
CA PHE A 22 3.72 -2.84 -0.52
C PHE A 22 4.85 -1.83 -0.24
N ASN A 23 4.51 -0.64 0.25
CA ASN A 23 5.35 0.49 0.67
C ASN A 23 6.86 0.27 0.57
N TRP A 24 7.43 -0.50 1.50
CA TRP A 24 8.88 -0.69 1.60
C TRP A 24 9.44 -1.58 0.48
N MET A 25 8.75 -2.67 0.10
CA MET A 25 9.14 -3.54 -1.02
C MET A 25 9.05 -2.80 -2.35
N TRP A 26 7.94 -2.08 -2.54
CA TRP A 26 7.72 -1.23 -3.70
C TRP A 26 8.79 -0.14 -3.77
N GLY A 27 9.13 0.50 -2.65
CA GLY A 27 10.17 1.52 -2.57
C GLY A 27 11.54 1.00 -3.00
N ILE A 28 11.98 -0.13 -2.44
CA ILE A 28 13.24 -0.79 -2.83
C ILE A 28 13.23 -1.14 -4.32
N GLY A 29 12.16 -1.77 -4.82
CA GLY A 29 12.04 -2.17 -6.22
C GLY A 29 12.03 -1.00 -7.21
N ASN A 30 11.66 0.20 -6.76
CA ASN A 30 11.59 1.42 -7.57
C ASN A 30 12.69 2.44 -7.24
N LYS A 31 13.73 2.04 -6.49
CA LYS A 31 14.83 2.93 -6.05
C LYS A 31 14.34 4.20 -5.33
N SER A 32 13.18 4.14 -4.68
CA SER A 32 12.59 5.22 -3.91
C SER A 32 12.58 4.82 -2.44
N TYR A 33 13.35 5.52 -1.61
CA TYR A 33 13.59 5.12 -0.21
C TYR A 33 12.74 5.89 0.82
N LEU A 34 12.05 6.96 0.41
CA LEU A 34 11.06 7.64 1.25
C LEU A 34 9.94 6.70 1.78
N PRO A 35 9.47 5.70 1.01
CA PRO A 35 8.56 4.68 1.53
C PRO A 35 9.08 3.88 2.74
N LEU A 36 10.38 3.86 3.05
CA LEU A 36 10.90 3.17 4.24
C LEU A 36 10.48 3.87 5.55
N LEU A 37 10.05 5.13 5.52
CA LEU A 37 9.57 5.83 6.72
C LEU A 37 8.27 5.23 7.30
N VAL A 38 7.62 4.27 6.61
CA VAL A 38 6.52 3.47 7.18
C VAL A 38 6.93 2.64 8.40
N PHE A 39 8.23 2.47 8.67
CA PHE A 39 8.71 1.81 9.89
C PHE A 39 8.66 2.72 11.13
N ILE A 40 8.36 4.02 10.98
CA ILE A 40 8.16 4.94 12.10
C ILE A 40 6.73 4.75 12.64
N PRO A 41 6.54 4.29 13.89
CA PRO A 41 5.21 4.08 14.46
C PRO A 41 4.37 5.35 14.48
N LEU A 42 3.05 5.20 14.32
CA LEU A 42 2.04 6.27 14.26
C LEU A 42 2.14 7.19 13.02
N PHE A 43 3.36 7.62 12.67
CA PHE A 43 3.62 8.38 11.44
C PHE A 43 3.23 7.58 10.19
N ASN A 44 3.48 6.28 10.23
CA ASN A 44 3.15 5.36 9.15
C ASN A 44 1.68 5.41 8.72
N ILE A 45 0.74 5.68 9.63
CA ILE A 45 -0.70 5.75 9.34
C ILE A 45 -1.01 6.79 8.26
N VAL A 46 -0.37 7.97 8.34
CA VAL A 46 -0.54 9.02 7.33
C VAL A 46 0.42 8.79 6.16
N TRP A 47 1.64 8.35 6.46
CA TRP A 47 2.69 8.21 5.46
C TRP A 47 2.34 7.23 4.34
N ILE A 48 1.65 6.12 4.63
CA ILE A 48 1.23 5.17 3.59
C ILE A 48 0.37 5.81 2.49
N PHE A 49 -0.47 6.81 2.83
CA PHE A 49 -1.28 7.53 1.85
C PHE A 49 -0.44 8.46 1.00
N ILE A 50 0.54 9.13 1.61
CA ILE A 50 1.49 9.98 0.88
C ILE A 50 2.33 9.12 -0.08
N VAL A 51 2.77 7.95 0.36
CA VAL A 51 3.46 6.97 -0.50
C VAL A 51 2.56 6.52 -1.65
N GLY A 52 1.28 6.22 -1.40
CA GLY A 52 0.33 5.89 -2.44
C GLY A 52 0.12 7.01 -3.47
N ALA A 53 0.05 8.26 -3.03
CA ALA A 53 -0.22 9.41 -3.90
C ALA A 53 1.01 9.91 -4.67
N LYS A 54 2.18 9.96 -4.01
CA LYS A 54 3.43 10.54 -4.55
C LYS A 54 4.45 9.51 -5.02
N GLY A 55 4.22 8.22 -4.74
CA GLY A 55 5.17 7.16 -5.06
C GLY A 55 5.63 7.22 -6.51
N ASN A 56 4.69 7.30 -7.46
CA ASN A 56 5.05 7.36 -8.88
C ASN A 56 5.98 8.52 -9.24
N GLU A 57 5.81 9.71 -8.64
CA GLU A 57 6.70 10.84 -8.87
C GLU A 57 8.12 10.51 -8.41
N TRP A 58 8.26 9.97 -7.19
CA TRP A 58 9.56 9.57 -6.67
C TRP A 58 10.22 8.43 -7.46
N ALA A 59 9.44 7.46 -7.94
CA ALA A 59 9.95 6.37 -8.76
C ALA A 59 10.41 6.85 -10.15
N TRP A 60 9.73 7.86 -10.70
CA TRP A 60 10.13 8.47 -11.96
C TRP A 60 11.44 9.26 -11.81
N GLU A 61 11.54 10.08 -10.78
CA GLU A 61 12.72 10.91 -10.48
C GLU A 61 13.97 10.06 -10.22
N ASN A 62 13.83 8.96 -9.47
CA ASN A 62 14.95 8.09 -9.11
C ASN A 62 15.23 6.96 -10.11
N GLY A 63 14.36 6.80 -11.12
CA GLY A 63 14.42 5.68 -12.06
C GLY A 63 15.17 5.98 -13.36
N ASP A 64 15.72 4.92 -13.97
CA ASP A 64 16.44 4.98 -15.25
C ASP A 64 15.51 4.75 -16.45
N TYR A 65 14.29 5.31 -16.39
CA TYR A 65 13.30 5.16 -17.45
C TYR A 65 13.62 6.04 -18.66
N LYS A 66 13.53 5.47 -19.86
CA LYS A 66 13.77 6.17 -21.13
C LYS A 66 12.54 6.92 -21.63
N ASP A 67 11.35 6.49 -21.22
CA ASP A 67 10.06 7.03 -21.66
C ASP A 67 8.94 6.72 -20.65
N VAL A 68 7.84 7.48 -20.76
CA VAL A 68 6.67 7.37 -19.87
C VAL A 68 5.92 6.05 -20.06
N ALA A 69 5.90 5.47 -21.26
CA ALA A 69 5.16 4.24 -21.52
C ALA A 69 5.82 3.04 -20.81
N THR A 70 7.15 2.94 -20.87
CA THR A 70 7.92 1.93 -20.13
C THR A 70 7.70 2.06 -18.62
N PHE A 71 7.75 3.28 -18.09
CA PHE A 71 7.46 3.54 -16.67
C PHE A 71 6.04 3.08 -16.29
N LYS A 72 5.04 3.48 -17.08
CA LYS A 72 3.64 3.10 -16.84
C LYS A 72 3.42 1.59 -16.90
N ALA A 73 4.12 0.87 -17.77
CA ALA A 73 4.03 -0.59 -17.83
C ALA A 73 4.53 -1.25 -16.53
N VAL A 74 5.66 -0.77 -15.99
CA VAL A 74 6.19 -1.23 -14.70
C VAL A 74 5.22 -0.87 -13.57
N GLN A 75 4.77 0.38 -13.50
CA GLN A 75 3.84 0.81 -12.45
C GLN A 75 2.49 0.11 -12.54
N ALA A 76 1.97 -0.19 -13.74
CA ALA A 76 0.72 -0.92 -13.91
C ALA A 76 0.76 -2.32 -13.28
N THR A 77 1.93 -2.99 -13.33
CA THR A 77 2.13 -4.29 -12.69
C THR A 77 2.04 -4.16 -11.17
N TRP A 78 2.74 -3.18 -10.58
CA TRP A 78 2.64 -2.85 -9.16
C TRP A 78 1.23 -2.45 -8.75
N ASN A 79 0.56 -1.62 -9.56
CA ASN A 79 -0.77 -1.10 -9.28
C ASN A 79 -1.79 -2.24 -9.21
N ARG A 80 -1.75 -3.15 -10.17
CA ARG A 80 -2.63 -4.32 -10.20
C ARG A 80 -2.38 -5.25 -9.00
N ALA A 81 -1.12 -5.57 -8.71
CA ALA A 81 -0.79 -6.41 -7.55
C ALA A 81 -1.25 -5.77 -6.24
N GLY A 82 -1.02 -4.47 -6.07
CA GLY A 82 -1.44 -3.73 -4.89
C GLY A 82 -2.96 -3.66 -4.76
N LEU A 83 -3.68 -3.41 -5.86
CA LEU A 83 -5.14 -3.35 -5.83
C LEU A 83 -5.76 -4.70 -5.43
N VAL A 84 -5.25 -5.81 -6.00
CA VAL A 84 -5.68 -7.15 -5.62
C VAL A 84 -5.41 -7.40 -4.13
N ALA A 85 -4.21 -7.08 -3.65
CA ALA A 85 -3.87 -7.24 -2.24
C ALA A 85 -4.77 -6.39 -1.32
N PHE A 86 -5.10 -5.16 -1.71
CA PHE A 86 -6.00 -4.29 -0.95
C PHE A 86 -7.41 -4.88 -0.83
N VAL A 87 -7.97 -5.36 -1.94
CA VAL A 87 -9.31 -5.99 -1.95
C VAL A 87 -9.30 -7.27 -1.09
N VAL A 88 -8.27 -8.11 -1.23
CA VAL A 88 -8.11 -9.32 -0.41
C VAL A 88 -7.99 -8.97 1.08
N ALA A 89 -7.24 -7.93 1.42
CA ALA A 89 -7.08 -7.48 2.80
C ALA A 89 -8.41 -6.99 3.40
N ILE A 90 -9.23 -6.24 2.65
CA ILE A 90 -10.56 -5.82 3.08
C ILE A 90 -11.46 -7.03 3.33
N ILE A 91 -11.57 -7.93 2.35
CA ILE A 91 -12.43 -9.13 2.47
C ILE A 91 -11.97 -9.99 3.65
N GLY A 92 -10.66 -10.25 3.76
CA GLY A 92 -10.08 -11.01 4.86
C GLY A 92 -10.36 -10.38 6.23
N SER A 93 -10.24 -9.05 6.34
CA SER A 93 -10.54 -8.32 7.58
C SER A 93 -12.01 -8.45 7.96
N LEU A 94 -12.93 -8.29 7.01
CA LEU A 94 -14.37 -8.43 7.26
C LEU A 94 -14.73 -9.85 7.71
N LEU A 95 -14.20 -10.87 7.03
CA LEU A 95 -14.40 -12.27 7.40
C LEU A 95 -13.82 -12.58 8.79
N TYR A 96 -12.65 -12.02 9.10
CA TYR A 96 -12.03 -12.16 10.41
C TYR A 96 -12.88 -11.55 11.52
N PHE A 97 -13.35 -10.30 11.37
CA PHE A 97 -14.21 -9.67 12.37
C PHE A 97 -15.55 -10.40 12.52
N MET A 98 -16.14 -10.87 11.42
CA MET A 98 -17.35 -11.69 11.47
C MET A 98 -17.12 -12.98 12.25
N PHE A 99 -16.03 -13.69 11.97
CA PHE A 99 -15.66 -14.92 12.67
C PHE A 99 -15.46 -14.70 14.17
N ILE A 100 -14.70 -13.66 14.55
CA ILE A 100 -14.50 -13.29 15.96
C ILE A 100 -15.83 -12.92 16.62
N GLY A 101 -16.70 -12.18 15.94
CA GLY A 101 -18.04 -11.83 16.46
C GLY A 101 -18.90 -13.06 16.74
N ILE A 102 -18.88 -14.05 15.85
CA ILE A 102 -19.59 -15.33 16.04
C ILE A 102 -19.02 -16.08 17.25
N ILE A 103 -17.70 -16.25 17.33
CA ILE A 103 -17.06 -16.95 18.46
C ILE A 103 -17.37 -16.26 19.78
N MET A 104 -17.28 -14.93 19.84
CA MET A 104 -17.61 -14.16 21.04
C MET A 104 -19.08 -14.34 21.44
N SER A 105 -20.01 -14.34 20.48
CA SER A 105 -21.43 -14.59 20.75
C SER A 105 -21.66 -15.98 21.34
N LEU A 106 -21.00 -17.01 20.82
CA LEU A 106 -21.09 -18.38 21.33
C LEU A 106 -20.51 -18.50 22.75
N VAL A 107 -19.37 -17.86 23.03
CA VAL A 107 -18.76 -17.83 24.36
C VAL A 107 -19.66 -17.12 25.38
N VAL A 108 -20.25 -15.97 25.00
CA VAL A 108 -21.19 -15.27 25.87
C VAL A 108 -22.43 -16.11 26.15
N ASN A 109 -22.95 -16.82 25.15
CA ASN A 109 -24.09 -17.72 25.32
C ASN A 109 -23.77 -18.88 26.28
N SER A 110 -22.61 -19.54 26.14
CA SER A 110 -22.25 -20.67 27.01
C SER A 110 -22.04 -20.26 28.47
N LEU A 111 -21.50 -19.06 28.71
CA LEU A 111 -21.39 -18.50 30.05
C LEU A 111 -22.77 -18.18 30.64
N SER A 112 -23.69 -17.64 29.83
CA SER A 112 -25.04 -17.32 30.28
C SER A 112 -25.86 -18.56 30.64
N THR A 113 -25.70 -19.67 29.91
CA THR A 113 -26.39 -20.93 30.21
C THR A 113 -25.79 -21.68 31.41
N SER A 114 -24.53 -21.42 31.75
CA SER A 114 -23.85 -22.08 32.88
C SER A 114 -24.08 -21.38 34.23
N GLY A 115 -24.64 -20.16 34.22
CA GLY A 115 -24.94 -19.35 35.40
C GLY A 115 -26.38 -19.49 35.93
N TYR A 116 -27.19 -20.37 35.34
CA TYR A 116 -28.53 -20.78 35.80
C TYR A 116 -28.53 -22.24 36.23
#